data_AF-A0A3P7L529-F1
#
_entry.id   AF-A0A3P7L529-F1
#
_cell.length_a   1.000
_cell.length_b   1.000
_cell.length_c   1.000
_cell.angle_alpha   90.00
_cell.angle_beta   90.00
_cell.angle_gamma   90.00
#
_symmetry.space_group_name_H-M   'P 1'
#
loop_
_entity.id
_entity.type
_entity.pdbx_description
1 polymer ?
#
loop_
_entity_poly.entity_id
_entity_poly.type
_entity_poly.pdbx_seq_one_letter_code
_entity_poly.pdbx_strand_id
1 'polypeptide(L)'
;MLGDYTEEVKACFNLSIILYLECRRQFHLTLSEGSKQLSATYRKLKSSIEKSRPYSELSDKRQQLVLDIQRNSEQYRAAQTEFEAAQSVLENYSSAAKFQDTQWSELDGINLAIDKVNLWKKKSRDLQVEHEQMLSQCRAYEEELSRLRSQLGSSIRKAK
;
A
#
# COMPACT_ATOMS: atom_id res chain seq x y z
N MET A 1 18.19 -56.36 -13.21
CA MET A 1 16.93 -55.74 -12.74
C MET A 1 17.06 -54.22 -12.78
N LEU A 2 17.04 -53.60 -13.97
CA LEU A 2 17.15 -52.13 -14.15
C LEU A 2 16.17 -51.62 -15.23
N GLY A 3 15.26 -52.46 -15.75
CA GLY A 3 14.35 -52.10 -16.84
C GLY A 3 13.10 -51.33 -16.41
N ASP A 4 12.60 -51.53 -15.19
CA ASP A 4 11.34 -50.93 -14.73
C ASP A 4 11.45 -49.44 -14.41
N TYR A 5 12.58 -48.99 -13.84
CA TYR A 5 12.76 -47.59 -13.45
C TYR A 5 12.70 -46.61 -14.63
N THR A 6 13.14 -47.03 -15.81
CA THR A 6 13.09 -46.21 -17.04
C THR A 6 11.69 -46.11 -17.65
N GLU A 7 10.85 -47.13 -17.47
CA GLU A 7 9.46 -47.14 -17.94
C GLU A 7 8.59 -46.28 -17.01
N GLU A 8 8.77 -46.39 -15.69
CA GLU A 8 8.06 -45.58 -14.71
C GLU A 8 8.37 -44.08 -14.84
N VAL A 9 9.64 -43.71 -15.03
CA VAL A 9 10.03 -42.31 -15.23
C VAL A 9 9.46 -41.74 -16.54
N LYS A 10 9.42 -42.54 -17.62
CA LYS A 10 8.76 -42.15 -18.87
C LYS A 10 7.25 -42.00 -18.69
N ALA A 11 6.61 -42.90 -17.95
CA ALA A 11 5.19 -42.83 -17.65
C ALA A 11 4.86 -41.57 -16.82
N CYS A 12 5.63 -41.26 -15.78
CA CYS A 12 5.49 -40.03 -14.98
C CYS A 12 5.69 -38.75 -15.82
N PHE A 13 6.68 -38.74 -16.72
CA PHE A 13 6.93 -37.62 -17.62
C PHE A 13 5.77 -37.42 -18.61
N ASN A 14 5.27 -38.51 -19.19
CA ASN A 14 4.11 -38.49 -20.08
C ASN A 14 2.83 -38.04 -19.36
N LEU A 15 2.60 -38.49 -18.12
CA LEU A 15 1.48 -38.05 -17.31
C LEU A 15 1.55 -36.55 -17.01
N SER A 16 2.75 -36.04 -16.73
CA SER A 16 3.00 -34.61 -16.47
C SER A 16 2.74 -33.75 -17.71
N ILE A 17 3.14 -34.23 -18.90
CA ILE A 17 2.85 -33.56 -20.18
C ILE A 17 1.34 -33.55 -20.45
N ILE A 18 0.66 -34.68 -20.27
CA ILE A 18 -0.79 -34.78 -20.46
C ILE A 18 -1.52 -33.82 -19.51
N LEU A 19 -1.12 -33.77 -18.23
CA LEU A 19 -1.71 -32.86 -17.25
C LEU A 19 -1.47 -31.39 -17.62
N TYR A 20 -0.25 -31.03 -18.03
CA TYR A 20 0.07 -29.68 -18.49
C TYR A 20 -0.78 -29.26 -19.70
N LEU A 21 -0.91 -30.14 -20.69
CA LEU A 21 -1.72 -29.89 -21.88
C LEU A 21 -3.19 -29.71 -21.54
N GLU A 22 -3.70 -30.53 -20.60
CA GLU A 22 -5.07 -30.41 -20.09
C GLU A 22 -5.28 -29.10 -19.32
N CYS A 23 -4.39 -28.72 -18.41
CA CYS A 23 -4.44 -27.45 -17.70
C CYS A 23 -4.42 -26.26 -18.68
N ARG A 24 -3.57 -26.31 -19.70
CA ARG A 24 -3.50 -25.27 -20.74
C ARG A 24 -4.79 -25.20 -21.54
N ARG A 25 -5.38 -26.35 -21.89
CA ARG A 25 -6.67 -26.41 -22.57
C ARG A 25 -7.78 -25.80 -21.71
N GLN A 26 -7.87 -26.19 -20.44
CA GLN A 26 -8.84 -25.65 -19.49
C GLN A 26 -8.68 -24.14 -19.33
N PHE A 27 -7.45 -23.65 -19.18
CA PHE A 27 -7.17 -22.22 -19.11
C PHE A 27 -7.71 -21.46 -20.35
N HIS A 28 -7.45 -21.96 -21.56
CA HIS A 28 -7.95 -21.33 -22.78
C HIS A 28 -9.47 -21.38 -22.89
N LEU A 29 -10.10 -22.48 -22.47
CA LEU A 29 -11.56 -22.60 -22.46
C LEU A 29 -12.17 -21.60 -21.48
N THR A 30 -11.68 -21.54 -20.24
CA THR A 30 -12.14 -20.58 -19.23
C THR A 30 -11.94 -19.13 -19.69
N LEU A 31 -10.79 -18.82 -20.30
CA LEU A 31 -10.51 -17.48 -20.80
C LEU A 31 -11.45 -17.09 -21.95
N SER A 32 -11.69 -18.01 -22.89
CA SER A 32 -12.59 -17.79 -24.03
C SER A 32 -14.03 -17.59 -23.58
N GLU A 33 -14.51 -18.45 -22.68
CA GLU A 33 -15.87 -18.37 -22.15
C GLU A 33 -16.05 -17.10 -21.31
N GLY A 34 -15.10 -16.80 -20.42
CA GLY A 34 -15.11 -15.57 -19.63
C GLY A 34 -15.11 -14.31 -20.50
N SER A 35 -14.31 -14.29 -21.57
CA SER A 35 -14.26 -13.18 -22.53
C SER A 35 -15.60 -12.97 -23.26
N LYS A 36 -16.25 -14.06 -23.69
CA LYS A 36 -17.57 -14.00 -24.34
C LYS A 36 -18.63 -13.47 -23.38
N GLN A 37 -18.67 -13.99 -22.15
CA GLN A 37 -19.61 -13.55 -21.12
C GLN A 37 -19.39 -12.07 -20.77
N LEU A 38 -18.14 -11.64 -20.56
CA LEU A 38 -17.81 -10.25 -20.27
C LEU A 38 -18.21 -9.33 -21.43
N SER A 39 -17.96 -9.74 -22.67
CA SER A 39 -18.34 -8.98 -23.87
C SER A 39 -19.87 -8.83 -23.99
N ALA A 40 -20.62 -9.90 -23.72
CA ALA A 40 -22.08 -9.87 -23.74
C ALA A 40 -22.63 -8.95 -22.66
N THR A 41 -22.09 -9.02 -21.44
CA THR A 41 -22.47 -8.17 -20.31
C THR A 41 -22.12 -6.70 -20.57
N TYR A 42 -20.93 -6.43 -21.10
CA TYR A 42 -20.49 -5.09 -21.47
C TYR A 42 -21.45 -4.46 -22.50
N ARG A 43 -21.86 -5.18 -23.55
CA ARG A 43 -22.82 -4.63 -24.53
C ARG A 43 -24.15 -4.22 -23.89
N LYS A 44 -24.64 -4.98 -22.90
CA LYS A 44 -25.88 -4.67 -22.18
C LYS A 44 -25.74 -3.48 -21.22
N LEU A 45 -24.57 -3.33 -20.60
CA LEU A 45 -24.32 -2.37 -19.52
C LEU A 45 -23.43 -1.19 -19.91
N LYS A 46 -22.98 -1.10 -21.17
CA LYS A 46 -21.98 -0.13 -21.66
C LYS A 46 -22.22 1.29 -21.16
N SER A 47 -23.42 1.81 -21.40
CA SER A 47 -23.79 3.17 -20.97
C SER A 47 -23.71 3.35 -19.45
N SER A 48 -24.13 2.34 -18.66
CA SER A 48 -24.03 2.40 -17.20
C SER A 48 -22.58 2.38 -16.72
N ILE A 49 -21.75 1.52 -17.32
CA ILE A 49 -20.32 1.37 -17.03
C ILE A 49 -19.56 2.67 -17.34
N GLU A 50 -19.80 3.25 -18.52
CA GLU A 50 -19.14 4.50 -18.93
C GLU A 50 -19.55 5.67 -18.02
N LYS A 51 -20.84 5.75 -17.65
CA LYS A 51 -21.33 6.77 -16.71
C LYS A 51 -20.80 6.58 -15.29
N SER A 52 -20.63 5.33 -14.81
CA SER A 52 -20.12 5.06 -13.46
C SER A 52 -18.60 5.15 -13.35
N ARG A 53 -17.86 5.18 -14.47
CA ARG A 53 -16.39 5.19 -14.48
C ARG A 53 -15.77 6.28 -13.60
N PRO A 54 -16.20 7.56 -13.65
CA PRO A 54 -15.62 8.61 -12.80
C PRO A 54 -15.77 8.31 -11.29
N TYR A 55 -16.89 7.70 -10.90
CA TYR A 55 -17.12 7.29 -9.51
C TYR A 55 -16.16 6.16 -9.10
N SER A 56 -15.95 5.16 -9.96
CA SER A 56 -15.03 4.05 -9.67
C SER A 56 -13.60 4.55 -9.54
N GLU A 57 -13.13 5.33 -10.51
CA GLU A 57 -11.76 5.87 -10.51
C GLU A 57 -11.49 6.75 -9.29
N LEU A 58 -12.45 7.58 -8.89
CA LEU A 58 -12.32 8.40 -7.68
C LEU A 58 -12.36 7.56 -6.40
N SER A 59 -13.19 6.51 -6.38
CA SER A 59 -13.26 5.57 -5.25
C SER A 59 -11.92 4.86 -5.05
N ASP A 60 -11.27 4.45 -6.14
CA ASP A 60 -9.96 3.82 -6.12
C ASP A 60 -8.87 4.79 -5.65
N LYS A 61 -8.88 6.04 -6.15
CA LYS A 61 -7.98 7.11 -5.66
C LYS A 61 -8.16 7.39 -4.17
N ARG A 62 -9.39 7.45 -3.68
CA ARG A 62 -9.68 7.61 -2.24
C ARG A 62 -9.14 6.42 -1.45
N GLN A 63 -9.33 5.20 -1.95
CA GLN A 63 -8.81 4.00 -1.28
C GLN A 63 -7.28 4.03 -1.17
N GLN A 64 -6.59 4.43 -2.25
CA GLN A 64 -5.15 4.59 -2.24
C GLN A 64 -4.70 5.66 -1.24
N LEU A 65 -5.38 6.81 -1.22
CA LEU A 65 -5.10 7.90 -0.28
C LEU A 65 -5.25 7.47 1.19
N VAL A 66 -6.25 6.63 1.51
CA VAL A 66 -6.41 6.07 2.87
C VAL A 66 -5.21 5.20 3.26
N LEU A 67 -4.68 4.40 2.32
CA LEU A 67 -3.47 3.61 2.57
C LEU A 67 -2.25 4.52 2.76
N ASP A 68 -2.16 5.62 2.01
CA ASP A 68 -1.06 6.58 2.12
C ASP A 68 -1.12 7.34 3.46
N ILE A 69 -2.32 7.69 3.94
CA ILE A 69 -2.54 8.26 5.29
C ILE A 69 -2.07 7.30 6.38
N GLN A 70 -2.39 6.01 6.26
CA GLN A 70 -1.94 4.97 7.20
C GLN A 70 -0.41 4.87 7.21
N ARG A 71 0.21 4.82 6.03
CA ARG A 71 1.67 4.79 5.90
C ARG A 71 2.33 6.04 6.48
N ASN A 72 1.82 7.22 6.20
CA ASN A 72 2.32 8.47 6.75
C ASN A 72 2.20 8.47 8.30
N SER A 73 1.12 7.92 8.84
CA SER A 73 0.93 7.78 10.30
C SER A 73 1.96 6.84 10.93
N GLU A 74 2.30 5.72 10.26
CA GLU A 74 3.37 4.81 10.70
C GLU A 74 4.74 5.49 10.66
N GLN A 75 5.03 6.25 9.60
CA GLN A 75 6.27 7.02 9.48
C GLN A 75 6.38 8.09 10.57
N TYR A 76 5.27 8.75 10.92
CA TYR A 76 5.23 9.72 12.01
C TYR A 76 5.53 9.05 13.34
N ARG A 77 4.93 7.89 13.63
CA ARG A 77 5.23 7.13 14.86
C ARG A 77 6.71 6.74 14.93
N ALA A 78 7.27 6.25 13.83
CA ALA A 78 8.70 5.91 13.78
C ALA A 78 9.59 7.15 14.01
N ALA A 79 9.28 8.28 13.39
CA ALA A 79 10.00 9.54 13.59
C ALA A 79 9.88 10.03 15.05
N GLN A 80 8.73 9.84 15.67
CA GLN A 80 8.49 10.19 17.07
C GLN A 80 9.30 9.31 18.02
N THR A 81 9.38 8.00 17.78
CA THR A 81 10.22 7.09 18.57
C THR A 81 11.70 7.50 18.51
N GLU A 82 12.20 7.84 17.32
CA GLU A 82 13.58 8.29 17.14
C GLU A 82 13.84 9.66 17.80
N PHE A 83 12.85 10.56 17.74
CA PHE A 83 12.89 11.84 18.44
C PHE A 83 12.97 11.65 19.95
N GLU A 84 12.12 10.79 20.53
CA GLU A 84 12.10 10.49 21.97
C GLU A 84 13.40 9.82 22.42
N ALA A 85 13.95 8.90 21.62
CA ALA A 85 15.24 8.28 21.90
C ALA A 85 16.37 9.33 21.93
N ALA A 86 16.43 10.22 20.93
CA ALA A 86 17.44 11.28 20.88
C ALA A 86 17.27 12.30 22.02
N GLN A 87 16.02 12.63 22.39
CA GLN A 87 15.72 13.51 23.50
C GLN A 87 16.12 12.89 24.84
N SER A 88 15.86 11.60 25.06
CA SER A 88 16.27 10.88 26.27
C SER A 88 17.79 10.92 26.46
N VAL A 89 18.57 10.81 25.37
CA VAL A 89 20.03 11.00 25.42
C VAL A 89 20.38 12.39 25.97
N LEU A 90 19.77 13.46 25.46
CA LEU A 90 20.02 14.82 25.94
C LEU A 90 19.62 15.02 27.42
N GLU A 91 18.47 14.49 27.82
CA GLU A 91 17.99 14.58 29.21
C GLU A 91 18.96 13.91 30.18
N ASN A 92 19.52 12.75 29.80
CA ASN A 92 20.53 12.02 30.58
C ASN A 92 21.84 12.82 30.78
N TYR A 93 22.14 13.77 29.89
CA TYR A 93 23.29 14.67 30.01
C TYR A 93 22.95 16.00 30.71
N SER A 94 21.70 16.47 30.65
CA SER A 94 21.26 17.72 31.30
C SER A 94 21.16 17.65 32.83
N SER A 95 21.25 16.46 33.42
CA SER A 95 21.36 16.30 34.88
C SER A 95 22.70 16.89 35.34
N ALA A 96 22.61 18.02 36.05
CA ALA A 96 23.64 19.04 36.29
C ALA A 96 24.99 18.60 36.91
N ALA A 97 25.26 17.30 37.07
CA ALA A 97 26.43 16.77 37.77
C ALA A 97 27.52 16.16 36.86
N LYS A 98 27.35 16.10 35.52
CA LYS A 98 28.28 15.36 34.64
C LYS A 98 29.26 16.19 33.82
N PHE A 99 29.17 17.52 33.89
CA PHE A 99 30.00 18.42 33.08
C PHE A 99 31.36 18.79 33.69
N GLN A 100 31.69 18.29 34.89
CA GLN A 100 32.95 18.64 35.57
C GLN A 100 34.18 17.87 35.07
N ASP A 101 34.02 16.70 34.41
CA ASP A 101 35.12 15.86 33.91
C ASP A 101 34.80 15.17 32.54
N THR A 102 34.03 15.83 31.68
CA THR A 102 33.48 15.20 30.46
C THR A 102 34.56 15.02 29.37
N GLN A 103 34.69 13.81 28.82
CA GLN A 103 35.63 13.56 27.73
C GLN A 103 35.13 14.17 26.41
N TRP A 104 36.03 14.59 25.52
CA TRP A 104 35.67 15.15 24.20
C TRP A 104 34.71 14.24 23.40
N SER A 105 34.83 12.92 23.55
CA SER A 105 33.94 11.92 22.93
C SER A 105 32.48 11.96 23.42
N GLU A 106 32.24 12.43 24.64
CA GLU A 106 30.90 12.58 25.21
C GLU A 106 30.22 13.87 24.71
N LEU A 107 31.00 14.93 24.47
CA LEU A 107 30.56 16.16 23.80
C LEU A 107 30.12 15.90 22.35
N ASP A 108 30.87 15.07 21.60
CA ASP A 108 30.48 14.65 20.25
C ASP A 108 29.17 13.84 20.26
N GLY A 109 28.98 13.00 21.27
CA GLY A 109 27.73 12.27 21.48
C GLY A 109 26.52 13.18 21.73
N ILE A 110 26.71 14.27 22.50
CA ILE A 110 25.68 15.29 22.75
C ILE A 110 25.37 16.07 21.47
N ASN A 111 26.39 16.54 20.74
CA ASN A 111 26.20 17.26 19.48
C ASN A 111 25.43 16.40 18.46
N LEU A 112 25.78 15.12 18.34
CA LEU A 112 25.06 14.17 17.50
C LEU A 112 23.60 13.99 17.95
N ALA A 113 23.34 13.96 19.25
CA ALA A 113 21.98 13.88 19.78
C ALA A 113 21.17 15.14 19.49
N ILE A 114 21.77 16.33 19.60
CA ILE A 114 21.15 17.62 19.23
C ILE A 114 20.76 17.62 17.75
N ASP A 115 21.68 17.20 16.87
CA ASP A 115 21.44 17.13 15.43
C ASP A 115 20.31 16.16 15.09
N LYS A 116 20.27 14.98 15.75
CA LYS A 116 19.19 14.01 15.62
C LYS A 116 17.85 14.59 16.07
N VAL A 117 17.80 15.25 17.23
CA VAL A 117 16.57 15.89 17.73
C VAL A 117 16.06 16.92 16.73
N ASN A 118 16.93 17.76 16.19
CA ASN A 118 16.55 18.77 15.19
C ASN A 118 16.05 18.14 13.89
N LEU A 119 16.73 17.11 13.40
CA LEU A 119 16.36 16.35 12.21
C LEU A 119 14.96 15.72 12.37
N TRP A 120 14.74 14.96 13.44
CA TRP A 120 13.49 14.25 13.66
C TRP A 120 12.35 15.21 13.99
N LYS A 121 12.60 16.31 14.71
CA LYS A 121 11.61 17.38 14.94
C LYS A 121 11.17 18.06 13.65
N LYS A 122 12.07 18.23 12.69
CA LYS A 122 11.72 18.75 11.36
C LYS A 122 10.88 17.72 10.60
N LYS A 123 11.36 16.48 10.53
CA LYS A 123 10.67 15.39 9.83
C LYS A 123 9.25 15.14 10.36
N SER A 124 9.06 15.13 11.68
CA SER A 124 7.73 14.98 12.29
C SER A 124 6.78 16.12 11.93
N ARG A 125 7.28 17.36 11.85
CA ARG A 125 6.47 18.51 11.39
C ARG A 125 6.10 18.39 9.91
N ASP A 126 7.04 18.01 9.06
CA ASP A 126 6.78 17.82 7.63
C ASP A 126 5.72 16.72 7.43
N LEU A 127 5.82 15.61 8.17
CA LEU A 127 4.84 14.52 8.15
C LEU A 127 3.45 14.94 8.64
N GLN A 128 3.35 15.80 9.67
CA GLN A 128 2.09 16.36 10.14
C GLN A 128 1.41 17.22 9.08
N VAL A 129 2.17 18.13 8.43
CA VAL A 129 1.64 18.97 7.36
C VAL A 129 1.14 18.12 6.20
N GLU A 130 1.91 17.10 5.80
CA GLU A 130 1.51 16.16 4.76
C GLU A 130 0.23 15.41 5.15
N HIS A 131 0.13 14.94 6.40
CA HIS A 131 -1.06 14.26 6.92
C HIS A 131 -2.31 15.15 6.83
N GLU A 132 -2.22 16.40 7.24
CA GLU A 132 -3.33 17.36 7.17
C GLU A 132 -3.78 17.61 5.72
N GLN A 133 -2.82 17.73 4.79
CA GLN A 133 -3.11 17.85 3.37
C GLN A 133 -3.83 16.61 2.83
N MET A 134 -3.36 15.40 3.16
CA MET A 134 -4.01 14.15 2.76
C MET A 134 -5.44 14.04 3.33
N LEU A 135 -5.65 14.43 4.60
CA LEU A 135 -6.99 14.45 5.20
C LEU A 135 -7.93 15.43 4.50
N SER A 136 -7.44 16.62 4.15
CA SER A 136 -8.22 17.59 3.37
C SER A 136 -8.60 17.04 2.00
N GLN A 137 -7.65 16.41 1.30
CA GLN A 137 -7.91 15.78 0.01
C GLN A 137 -8.89 14.60 0.12
N CYS A 138 -8.82 13.82 1.19
CA CYS A 138 -9.74 12.72 1.44
C CYS A 138 -11.18 13.22 1.61
N ARG A 139 -11.38 14.31 2.37
CA ARG A 139 -12.70 14.95 2.52
C ARG A 139 -13.24 15.45 1.17
N ALA A 140 -12.42 16.09 0.36
CA ALA A 140 -12.81 16.53 -0.98
C ALA A 140 -13.26 15.35 -1.87
N TYR A 141 -12.54 14.22 -1.83
CA TYR A 141 -12.95 13.01 -2.53
C TYR A 141 -14.25 12.43 -2.01
N GLU A 142 -14.50 12.44 -0.70
CA GLU A 142 -15.76 11.96 -0.11
C GLU A 142 -16.96 12.82 -0.53
N GLU A 143 -16.80 14.14 -0.54
CA GLU A 143 -17.82 15.07 -1.04
C GLU A 143 -18.14 14.81 -2.51
N GLU A 144 -17.12 14.65 -3.34
CA GLU A 144 -17.32 14.39 -4.76
C GLU A 144 -17.89 12.99 -5.05
N LEU A 145 -17.47 11.97 -4.29
CA LEU A 145 -18.10 10.64 -4.34
C LEU A 145 -19.58 10.70 -3.94
N SER A 146 -19.92 11.50 -2.93
CA SER A 146 -21.30 11.71 -2.51
C SER A 146 -22.12 12.37 -3.63
N ARG A 147 -21.57 13.42 -4.27
CA ARG A 147 -22.17 14.08 -5.43
C ARG A 147 -22.40 13.10 -6.58
N LEU A 148 -21.39 12.31 -6.94
CA LEU A 148 -21.48 11.31 -8.01
C LEU A 148 -22.51 10.22 -7.69
N ARG A 149 -22.60 9.76 -6.43
CA ARG A 149 -23.64 8.81 -5.99
C ARG A 149 -25.04 9.39 -6.12
N SER A 150 -25.23 10.66 -5.79
CA SER A 150 -26.52 11.36 -5.94
C SER A 150 -26.93 11.45 -7.42
N GLN A 151 -26.02 11.88 -8.30
CA GLN A 151 -26.30 12.10 -9.72
C GLN A 151 -26.41 10.81 -10.53
N LEU A 152 -25.54 9.84 -10.26
CA LEU A 152 -25.32 8.66 -11.11
C LEU A 152 -25.63 7.34 -10.39
N GLY A 153 -26.31 7.39 -9.25
CA GLY A 153 -26.53 6.22 -8.40
C GLY A 153 -27.17 5.03 -9.11
N SER A 154 -28.07 5.26 -10.06
CA SER A 154 -28.70 4.19 -10.85
C SER A 154 -27.72 3.51 -11.82
N SER A 155 -26.86 4.29 -12.49
CA SER A 155 -25.80 3.78 -13.35
C SER A 155 -24.74 3.04 -12.55
N ILE A 156 -24.32 3.58 -11.40
CA ILE A 156 -23.37 2.93 -10.48
C ILE A 156 -23.93 1.58 -9.99
N ARG A 157 -25.19 1.51 -9.56
CA ARG A 157 -25.82 0.26 -9.11
C ARG A 157 -25.94 -0.78 -10.22
N LYS A 158 -26.15 -0.36 -11.47
CA LYS A 158 -26.24 -1.27 -12.62
C LYS A 158 -24.88 -1.75 -13.13
N ALA A 159 -23.82 -1.01 -12.84
CA ALA A 159 -22.46 -1.33 -13.28
C ALA A 159 -21.65 -2.14 -12.26
N LYS A 160 -22.11 -2.21 -11.01
CA LYS A 160 -21.64 -3.17 -10.00
C LYS A 160 -22.15 -4.57 -10.32
#